data_AF-A0A957C1L3-F1
#
_entry.id   AF-A0A957C1L3-F1
#
_cell.length_a   1.000
_cell.length_b   1.000
_cell.length_c   1.000
_cell.angle_alpha   90.00
_cell.angle_beta   90.00
_cell.angle_gamma   90.00
#
_symmetry.space_group_name_H-M   'P 1'
#
loop_
_entity.id
_entity.type
_entity.pdbx_description
1 polymer ?
#
loop_
_entity_poly.entity_id
_entity_poly.type
_entity_poly.pdbx_seq_one_letter_code
_entity_poly.pdbx_strand_id
1 'polypeptide(L)' 'LFGYFETPESYAAAQAAMADTEINQRWQDKMSPYFEIPEGAHPDELFIELEEVFHLD' A
#
# COMPACT_ATOMS: atom_id res chain seq x y z
N LEU A 1 7.65 -8.40 -3.25
CA LEU A 1 7.84 -7.79 -1.91
C LEU A 1 6.73 -8.29 -1.00
N PHE A 2 7.00 -8.54 0.27
CA PHE A 2 5.95 -8.81 1.26
C PHE A 2 5.94 -7.69 2.30
N GLY A 3 4.77 -7.14 2.58
CA GLY A 3 4.57 -6.06 3.56
C GLY A 3 3.50 -6.46 4.57
N TYR A 4 3.67 -6.01 5.81
CA TYR A 4 2.73 -6.19 6.91
C TYR A 4 2.50 -4.85 7.57
N PHE A 5 1.24 -4.54 7.89
CA PHE A 5 0.87 -3.37 8.67
C PHE A 5 -0.41 -3.68 9.45
N GLU A 6 -0.58 -2.98 10.56
CA GLU A 6 -1.82 -2.97 11.34
C GLU A 6 -2.48 -1.61 11.16
N THR A 7 -3.80 -1.60 11.01
CA THR A 7 -4.61 -0.38 10.94
C THR A 7 -5.83 -0.54 11.84
N PRO A 8 -6.27 0.54 12.54
CA PRO A 8 -7.45 0.48 13.39
C PRO A 8 -8.76 0.30 12.59
N GLU A 9 -8.75 0.59 11.29
CA GLU A 9 -9.90 0.46 10.39
C GLU A 9 -9.64 -0.59 9.29
N SER A 10 -10.28 -0.47 8.13
CA SER A 10 -10.04 -1.34 6.99
C SER A 10 -8.82 -0.90 6.17
N TYR A 11 -8.29 -1.82 5.36
CA TYR A 11 -7.30 -1.48 4.33
C TYR A 11 -7.80 -0.36 3.42
N ALA A 12 -9.02 -0.46 2.89
CA ALA A 12 -9.59 0.55 1.99
C ALA A 12 -9.66 1.94 2.63
N ALA A 13 -10.01 2.03 3.93
CA ALA A 13 -10.03 3.28 4.66
C ALA A 13 -8.62 3.87 4.83
N ALA A 14 -7.63 3.03 5.19
CA ALA A 14 -6.24 3.46 5.31
C ALA A 14 -5.68 3.95 3.96
N GLN A 15 -5.94 3.23 2.88
CA GLN A 15 -5.50 3.59 1.53
C GLN A 15 -6.11 4.93 1.07
N ALA A 16 -7.41 5.12 1.26
CA ALA A 16 -8.09 6.37 0.92
C ALA A 16 -7.52 7.56 1.73
N ALA A 17 -7.30 7.37 3.04
CA ALA A 17 -6.72 8.41 3.87
C ALA A 17 -5.27 8.78 3.48
N MET A 18 -4.47 7.80 3.02
CA MET A 18 -3.14 8.10 2.47
C MET A 18 -3.23 8.91 1.18
N ALA A 19 -4.17 8.57 0.28
CA ALA A 19 -4.35 9.25 -1.00
C ALA A 19 -4.72 10.73 -0.86
N ASP A 20 -5.38 11.13 0.23
CA ASP A 20 -5.70 12.53 0.53
C ASP A 20 -4.47 13.38 0.90
N THR A 21 -3.31 12.76 1.12
CA THR A 21 -2.08 13.47 1.48
C THR A 21 -1.17 13.66 0.27
N GLU A 22 -0.77 14.90 -0.01
CA GLU A 22 0.17 15.22 -1.11
C GLU A 22 1.49 14.45 -0.97
N ILE A 23 1.91 14.16 0.26
CA ILE A 23 3.13 13.42 0.52
C ILE A 23 3.06 11.97 0.03
N ASN A 24 1.87 11.35 0.05
CA ASN A 24 1.71 9.99 -0.48
C ASN A 24 1.99 9.97 -1.98
N GLN A 25 1.36 10.85 -2.76
CA GLN A 25 1.62 10.98 -4.20
C GLN A 25 3.12 11.11 -4.49
N ARG A 26 3.79 12.05 -3.84
CA ARG A 26 5.23 12.30 -4.02
C ARG A 26 6.08 11.09 -3.66
N TRP A 27 5.68 10.34 -2.65
CA TRP A 27 6.36 9.12 -2.24
C TRP A 27 6.16 8.00 -3.26
N GLN A 28 4.93 7.78 -3.72
CA GLN A 28 4.62 6.74 -4.70
C GLN A 28 5.32 6.98 -6.04
N ASP A 29 5.33 8.22 -6.52
CA ASP A 29 6.06 8.61 -7.74
C ASP A 29 7.56 8.31 -7.62
N LYS A 30 8.14 8.59 -6.46
CA LYS A 30 9.55 8.35 -6.18
C LYS A 30 9.87 6.86 -6.06
N MET A 31 8.94 6.07 -5.52
CA MET A 31 9.15 4.65 -5.28
C MET A 31 8.84 3.77 -6.50
N SER A 32 7.95 4.21 -7.39
CA SER A 32 7.50 3.48 -8.59
C SER A 32 8.66 2.84 -9.41
N PRO A 33 9.81 3.49 -9.66
CA PRO A 33 10.92 2.90 -10.42
C PRO A 33 11.59 1.67 -9.77
N TYR A 34 11.32 1.40 -8.49
CA TYR A 34 11.87 0.25 -7.77
C TYR A 34 10.92 -0.96 -7.76
N PHE A 35 9.73 -0.84 -8.36
CA PHE A 35 8.73 -1.89 -8.41
C PHE A 35 8.54 -2.40 -9.84
N GLU A 36 8.23 -3.69 -9.97
CA GLU A 36 7.84 -4.31 -11.24
C GLU A 36 6.34 -4.07 -11.51
N ILE A 37 5.99 -2.82 -11.82
CA ILE A 37 4.61 -2.36 -12.07
C ILE A 37 4.51 -1.58 -13.38
N PRO A 38 3.30 -1.40 -13.95
CA PRO A 38 3.13 -0.55 -15.15
C PRO A 38 3.64 0.88 -14.92
N GLU A 39 4.14 1.51 -15.98
CA GLU A 39 4.61 2.89 -15.92
C GLU A 39 3.46 3.83 -15.50
N GLY A 40 3.74 4.72 -14.53
CA GLY A 40 2.75 5.63 -13.97
C GLY A 40 1.80 5.00 -12.95
N ALA A 41 1.94 3.70 -12.65
CA ALA A 41 1.19 3.09 -11.56
C ALA A 41 1.87 3.34 -10.20
N HIS A 42 1.05 3.40 -9.15
CA HIS A 42 1.54 3.55 -7.79
C HIS A 42 1.63 2.20 -7.07
N PRO A 43 2.73 1.93 -6.34
CA PRO A 43 2.90 0.65 -5.68
C PRO A 43 1.94 0.42 -4.49
N ASP A 44 1.33 1.46 -3.93
CA ASP A 44 0.29 1.36 -2.89
C ASP A 44 -1.11 0.98 -3.41
N GLU A 45 -1.28 0.84 -4.73
CA GLU A 45 -2.55 0.44 -5.36
C GLU A 45 -2.52 -0.98 -5.93
N LEU A 46 -1.37 -1.64 -5.94
CA LEU A 46 -1.12 -2.86 -6.74
C LEU A 46 -0.73 -4.10 -5.93
N PHE A 47 -0.97 -4.11 -4.63
CA PHE A 47 -0.70 -5.29 -3.81
C PHE A 47 -1.87 -6.26 -3.74
N ILE A 48 -1.52 -7.53 -3.52
CA ILE A 48 -2.47 -8.63 -3.33
C ILE A 48 -2.60 -8.85 -1.82
N GLU A 49 -3.83 -8.77 -1.31
CA GLU A 49 -4.13 -9.10 0.08
C GLU A 49 -3.93 -10.61 0.31
N LEU A 50 -3.18 -10.95 1.36
CA LEU A 50 -3.02 -12.34 1.79
C LEU A 50 -3.96 -12.62 2.97
N GLU A 51 -4.62 -13.77 2.93
CA GLU A 51 -5.46 -14.24 4.05
C GLU A 51 -4.58 -14.66 5.23
N GLU A 52 -4.82 -14.04 6.38
CA GLU A 52 -4.22 -14.44 7.64
C GLU A 52 -4.92 -15.69 8.18
N VAL A 53 -4.21 -16.81 8.25
CA VAL A 53 -4.75 -18.11 8.69
C VAL A 53 -4.45 -18.44 10.15
N PHE A 54 -3.53 -17.69 10.79
CA PHE A 54 -3.10 -17.91 12.16
C PHE A 54 -2.39 -16.67 12.72
N HIS A 55 -2.70 -16.35 13.99
CA HIS A 55 -2.02 -15.34 14.79
C HIS A 55 -2.02 -15.72 16.28
N LEU A 56 -0.99 -15.28 17.01
CA LEU A 56 -0.88 -15.42 18.47
C LEU A 56 -0.28 -14.12 19.03
N ASP A 57 -0.91 -13.59 20.08
CA ASP A 57 -0.47 -12.38 20.79
C ASP A 57 0.76 -12.58 21.69
#